data_AF-A0A117LZJ9-F1
#
_entry.id   AF-A0A117LZJ9-F1
#
_cell.length_a   1.000
_cell.length_b   1.000
_cell.length_c   1.000
_cell.angle_alpha   90.00
_cell.angle_beta   90.00
_cell.angle_gamma   90.00
#
_symmetry.space_group_name_H-M   'P 1'
#
loop_
_entity.id
_entity.type
_entity.pdbx_description
1 polymer ?
#
loop_
_entity_poly.entity_id
_entity_poly.type
_entity_poly.pdbx_seq_one_letter_code
_entity_poly.pdbx_strand_id
1 'polypeptide(L)'
;MEELSSNAINSAENVESSNESSLSGNDNGEKTYTRREFNKILGMTGLAFLLASCAPDKMVEAAQDDVNLQNNVNTLNEDFYARIDQYVNAKGLFNYEKYSNIYPEFNQYIESIDRYSQEVERMYGIHTGIMKALASSILVSNVGRENSPNTEKKYQRIGIMGLRGADVFPVMSKAYGEQYTYQDLENPNASIYISMLYMAERLKSIQSNGDGKELLSLMLADYYGGSILQKIVKGEDSIENYPGLKYGYDLYNKTFKILKGESTELQTEESTEAITPEQDISDLEVDPGVLEVLTRAESIWFKSKFKQYRRVFVLQVDKYIEKAKKLVPEITKAQLLSIFFTIARAESMGGVKKEIENPDPKFNKEDLAVGWYQIVPKWKHLERFNTEMDTNYTYDDMVNNDVASIEVGIWTLMQYSDSMDMKELMRKFKGGWNFGDMYNQPDDTLWWNRVKYGIKSILGKDPFNMRYMSYLAPKDIYDSEGNFIKQVWEGPFEGSYFEASPHIGVMSPDLQIEE
;
A
#
# COMPACT_ATOMS: atom_id res chain seq x y z
N MET A 1 -22.90 71.93 27.38
CA MET A 1 -22.34 71.88 26.02
C MET A 1 -22.52 70.45 25.57
N GLU A 2 -23.76 70.10 25.21
CA GLU A 2 -24.31 70.18 23.84
C GLU A 2 -23.56 69.21 22.91
N GLU A 3 -24.16 68.28 22.18
CA GLU A 3 -25.50 67.65 22.06
C GLU A 3 -25.20 66.43 21.13
N LEU A 4 -25.68 65.21 21.42
CA LEU A 4 -26.74 64.49 20.69
C LEU A 4 -26.59 64.49 19.14
N SER A 5 -26.80 63.43 18.37
CA SER A 5 -27.72 62.31 18.56
C SER A 5 -27.37 61.10 17.69
N SER A 6 -27.57 59.91 18.26
CA SER A 6 -28.01 58.69 17.59
C SER A 6 -29.29 58.87 16.78
N ASN A 7 -29.49 58.07 15.73
CA ASN A 7 -30.81 57.57 15.38
C ASN A 7 -30.73 56.12 14.89
N ALA A 8 -31.56 55.31 15.52
CA ALA A 8 -31.90 53.94 15.19
C ALA A 8 -33.35 53.90 14.65
N ILE A 9 -33.80 52.68 14.32
CA ILE A 9 -35.20 52.16 14.40
C ILE A 9 -35.88 51.80 13.06
N ASN A 10 -36.08 50.47 12.92
CA ASN A 10 -37.26 49.66 12.52
C ASN A 10 -38.09 50.08 11.28
N SER A 11 -38.67 49.18 10.46
CA SER A 11 -39.64 48.10 10.76
C SER A 11 -39.91 47.33 9.44
N ALA A 12 -39.97 46.00 9.42
CA ALA A 12 -41.15 45.13 9.59
C ALA A 12 -42.13 45.02 8.38
N GLU A 13 -42.17 43.80 7.83
CA GLU A 13 -43.32 42.99 7.36
C GLU A 13 -44.02 43.22 5.99
N ASN A 14 -43.87 42.17 5.15
CA ASN A 14 -44.86 41.38 4.39
C ASN A 14 -45.87 42.04 3.44
N VAL A 15 -45.93 41.54 2.19
CA VAL A 15 -47.07 40.77 1.61
C VAL A 15 -46.63 40.09 0.28
N GLU A 16 -47.08 38.84 0.12
CA GLU A 16 -46.93 37.90 -1.00
C GLU A 16 -47.53 38.39 -2.35
N SER A 17 -46.95 37.97 -3.49
CA SER A 17 -47.62 37.03 -4.42
C SER A 17 -46.73 36.62 -5.60
N SER A 18 -46.68 35.29 -5.76
CA SER A 18 -46.38 34.43 -6.92
C SER A 18 -46.22 35.03 -8.33
N ASN A 19 -45.14 34.66 -9.04
CA ASN A 19 -45.23 33.71 -10.17
C ASN A 19 -43.86 33.27 -10.75
N GLU A 20 -43.74 31.94 -10.87
CA GLU A 20 -43.11 31.13 -11.93
C GLU A 20 -41.65 31.32 -12.40
N SER A 21 -40.87 30.27 -12.09
CA SER A 21 -39.89 29.55 -12.91
C SER A 21 -38.82 30.32 -13.70
N SER A 22 -37.55 30.08 -13.36
CA SER A 22 -36.66 29.19 -14.15
C SER A 22 -35.22 29.17 -13.63
N LEU A 23 -34.73 27.96 -13.40
CA LEU A 23 -33.37 27.43 -13.61
C LEU A 23 -32.12 28.15 -13.08
N SER A 24 -31.37 27.33 -12.33
CA SER A 24 -29.91 27.22 -12.25
C SER A 24 -29.18 28.12 -11.25
N GLY A 25 -28.48 27.46 -10.31
CA GLY A 25 -27.55 28.08 -9.39
C GLY A 25 -27.14 27.08 -8.33
N ASN A 26 -25.92 26.57 -8.44
CA ASN A 26 -25.24 25.70 -7.48
C ASN A 26 -25.41 26.18 -6.04
N ASP A 27 -25.87 25.29 -5.17
CA ASP A 27 -25.51 25.33 -3.75
C ASP A 27 -25.36 23.88 -3.26
N ASN A 28 -24.13 23.36 -3.41
CA ASN A 28 -23.68 22.21 -2.63
C ASN A 28 -23.49 22.71 -1.19
N GLY A 29 -24.59 22.79 -0.45
CA GLY A 29 -24.55 23.00 1.00
C GLY A 29 -23.78 21.85 1.64
N GLU A 30 -22.57 22.13 2.11
CA GLU A 30 -21.87 21.31 3.09
C GLU A 30 -22.83 21.05 4.25
N LYS A 31 -23.33 19.81 4.35
CA LYS A 31 -23.99 19.37 5.58
C LYS A 31 -22.92 19.23 6.66
N THR A 32 -22.75 20.28 7.45
CA THR A 32 -21.98 20.22 8.70
C THR A 32 -22.79 19.38 9.69
N TYR A 33 -22.38 18.13 9.89
CA TYR A 33 -23.02 17.26 10.86
C TYR A 33 -22.79 17.77 12.28
N THR A 34 -23.86 17.91 13.06
CA THR A 34 -23.77 18.29 14.47
C THR A 34 -23.44 17.05 15.33
N ARG A 35 -22.76 17.27 16.47
CA ARG A 35 -22.38 16.25 17.48
C ARG A 35 -23.51 15.28 17.88
N ARG A 36 -24.78 15.63 17.61
CA ARG A 36 -25.98 14.85 17.92
C ARG A 36 -26.35 13.82 16.85
N GLU A 37 -25.94 14.01 15.59
CA GLU A 37 -26.11 13.03 14.50
C GLU A 37 -24.95 12.02 14.48
N PHE A 38 -23.74 12.46 14.85
CA PHE A 38 -22.59 11.59 15.10
C PHE A 38 -22.86 10.55 16.20
N ASN A 39 -23.64 10.92 17.23
CA ASN A 39 -24.05 10.00 18.30
C ASN A 39 -25.14 9.00 17.89
N LYS A 40 -25.82 9.15 16.75
CA LYS A 40 -26.75 8.12 16.24
C LYS A 40 -26.03 7.01 15.47
N ILE A 41 -24.89 7.33 14.86
CA ILE A 41 -24.07 6.39 14.08
C ILE A 41 -23.03 5.69 14.98
N LEU A 42 -22.52 6.36 16.02
CA LEU A 42 -21.50 5.82 16.94
C LEU A 42 -21.99 5.57 18.38
N GLY A 43 -23.13 6.13 18.79
CA GLY A 43 -23.65 6.03 20.15
C GLY A 43 -24.63 4.88 20.36
N MET A 44 -24.14 3.65 20.31
CA MET A 44 -24.77 2.50 20.98
C MET A 44 -23.86 1.96 22.09
N THR A 45 -23.36 2.84 22.95
CA THR A 45 -22.80 2.50 24.28
C THR A 45 -23.92 2.32 25.32
N GLY A 46 -24.99 1.63 24.95
CA GLY A 46 -26.19 1.50 25.80
C GLY A 46 -27.15 0.40 25.38
N LEU A 47 -26.65 -0.73 24.86
CA LEU A 47 -27.47 -1.88 24.46
C LEU A 47 -27.21 -3.16 25.24
N ALA A 48 -26.67 -3.01 26.46
CA ALA A 48 -26.74 -4.06 27.48
C ALA A 48 -28.11 -4.09 28.20
N PHE A 49 -29.06 -3.17 27.91
CA PHE A 49 -30.37 -3.14 28.58
C PHE A 49 -31.59 -2.83 27.70
N LEU A 50 -31.46 -2.78 26.37
CA LEU A 50 -32.58 -2.54 25.44
C LEU A 50 -32.68 -3.56 24.28
N LEU A 51 -32.07 -4.75 24.40
CA LEU A 51 -32.35 -5.91 23.55
C LEU A 51 -33.03 -7.05 24.31
N ALA A 52 -33.80 -6.70 25.35
CA ALA A 52 -34.82 -7.57 25.92
C ALA A 52 -36.24 -7.25 25.40
N SER A 53 -36.39 -6.31 24.45
CA SER A 53 -37.69 -6.04 23.83
C SER A 53 -37.55 -5.36 22.46
N CYS A 54 -37.98 -6.07 21.42
CA CYS A 54 -38.24 -5.61 20.05
C CYS A 54 -37.01 -5.36 19.15
N ALA A 55 -36.36 -6.45 18.70
CA ALA A 55 -35.96 -6.49 17.30
C ALA A 55 -37.25 -6.44 16.44
N PRO A 56 -37.27 -5.81 15.24
CA PRO A 56 -38.44 -5.84 14.39
C PRO A 56 -38.67 -7.28 13.92
N ASP A 57 -39.69 -7.94 14.47
CA ASP A 57 -40.02 -9.36 14.27
C ASP A 57 -40.04 -9.78 12.78
N LYS A 58 -40.27 -8.83 11.87
CA LYS A 58 -40.33 -9.07 10.42
C LYS A 58 -39.01 -9.49 9.76
N MET A 59 -37.84 -9.12 10.29
CA MET A 59 -36.56 -9.51 9.67
C MET A 59 -36.10 -10.90 10.09
N VAL A 60 -36.40 -11.31 11.33
CA VAL A 60 -36.05 -12.64 11.86
C VAL A 60 -36.96 -13.71 11.25
N GLU A 61 -38.26 -13.43 11.09
CA GLU A 61 -39.19 -14.35 10.41
C GLU A 61 -38.86 -14.53 8.92
N ALA A 62 -38.55 -13.44 8.19
CA ALA A 62 -38.26 -13.53 6.75
C ALA A 62 -36.91 -14.20 6.42
N ALA A 63 -35.94 -14.20 7.34
CA ALA A 63 -34.68 -14.93 7.20
C ALA A 63 -34.83 -16.43 7.52
N GLN A 64 -35.79 -16.80 8.38
CA GLN A 64 -36.07 -18.19 8.75
C GLN A 64 -36.89 -18.96 7.70
N ASP A 65 -37.65 -18.25 6.85
CA ASP A 65 -38.49 -18.86 5.80
C ASP A 65 -37.78 -19.06 4.43
N ASP A 66 -36.56 -18.56 4.25
CA ASP A 66 -35.79 -18.76 3.02
C ASP A 66 -35.01 -20.09 3.08
N VAL A 67 -35.63 -21.15 2.56
CA VAL A 67 -35.06 -22.51 2.51
C VAL A 67 -33.67 -22.52 1.85
N ASN A 68 -33.43 -21.68 0.85
CA ASN A 68 -32.13 -21.62 0.18
C ASN A 68 -31.07 -20.97 1.07
N LEU A 69 -31.43 -19.88 1.76
CA LEU A 69 -30.55 -19.26 2.75
C LEU A 69 -30.18 -20.24 3.86
N GLN A 70 -31.16 -20.92 4.46
CA GLN A 70 -30.90 -21.84 5.57
C GLN A 70 -30.00 -23.01 5.15
N ASN A 71 -30.23 -23.57 3.96
CA ASN A 71 -29.37 -24.63 3.41
C ASN A 71 -27.93 -24.14 3.18
N ASN A 72 -27.78 -22.94 2.61
CA ASN A 72 -26.48 -22.32 2.39
C ASN A 72 -25.76 -22.02 3.71
N VAL A 73 -26.46 -21.48 4.71
CA VAL A 73 -25.88 -21.21 6.05
C VAL A 73 -25.44 -22.50 6.73
N ASN A 74 -26.26 -23.55 6.69
CA ASN A 74 -25.90 -24.85 7.27
C ASN A 74 -24.66 -25.43 6.58
N THR A 75 -24.63 -25.43 5.24
CA THR A 75 -23.47 -25.89 4.47
C THR A 75 -22.20 -25.09 4.81
N LEU A 76 -22.31 -23.77 4.87
CA LEU A 76 -21.19 -22.88 5.17
C LEU A 76 -20.62 -23.13 6.58
N ASN A 77 -21.51 -23.29 7.56
CA ASN A 77 -21.13 -23.57 8.94
C ASN A 77 -20.49 -24.96 9.07
N GLU A 78 -21.04 -25.99 8.42
CA GLU A 78 -20.47 -27.35 8.39
C GLU A 78 -19.08 -27.35 7.75
N ASP A 79 -18.92 -26.69 6.59
CA ASP A 79 -17.64 -26.53 5.89
C ASP A 79 -16.59 -25.81 6.74
N PHE A 80 -17.02 -24.84 7.56
CA PHE A 80 -16.17 -24.09 8.46
C PHE A 80 -15.76 -24.95 9.67
N TYR A 81 -16.71 -25.64 10.31
CA TYR A 81 -16.42 -26.52 11.45
C TYR A 81 -15.46 -27.65 11.10
N ALA A 82 -15.58 -28.22 9.88
CA ALA A 82 -14.65 -29.23 9.38
C ALA A 82 -13.19 -28.73 9.29
N ARG A 83 -12.97 -27.41 9.33
CA ARG A 83 -11.67 -26.76 9.16
C ARG A 83 -11.37 -25.70 10.21
N ILE A 84 -12.06 -25.76 11.35
CA ILE A 84 -11.96 -24.71 12.38
C ILE A 84 -10.52 -24.49 12.86
N ASP A 85 -9.72 -25.57 12.91
CA ASP A 85 -8.30 -25.56 13.29
C ASP A 85 -7.42 -24.70 12.37
N GLN A 86 -7.85 -24.43 11.13
CA GLN A 86 -7.14 -23.55 10.20
C GLN A 86 -7.33 -22.06 10.52
N TYR A 87 -8.33 -21.73 11.36
CA TYR A 87 -8.75 -20.37 11.65
C TYR A 87 -8.54 -19.96 13.10
N VAL A 88 -8.18 -20.89 13.99
CA VAL A 88 -7.98 -20.62 15.42
C VAL A 88 -6.53 -20.86 15.83
N ASN A 89 -6.09 -20.17 16.87
CA ASN A 89 -4.77 -20.37 17.48
C ASN A 89 -4.78 -21.55 18.47
N ALA A 90 -3.64 -21.86 19.08
CA ALA A 90 -3.51 -22.93 20.07
C ALA A 90 -4.41 -22.78 21.31
N LYS A 91 -5.01 -21.61 21.53
CA LYS A 91 -5.98 -21.34 22.61
C LYS A 91 -7.44 -21.47 22.15
N GLY A 92 -7.68 -21.85 20.89
CA GLY A 92 -9.01 -21.94 20.28
C GLY A 92 -9.63 -20.58 19.95
N LEU A 93 -8.87 -19.48 20.01
CA LEU A 93 -9.34 -18.15 19.62
C LEU A 93 -9.06 -17.90 18.14
N PHE A 94 -9.92 -17.15 17.46
CA PHE A 94 -9.70 -16.78 16.06
C PHE A 94 -8.32 -16.15 15.87
N ASN A 95 -7.55 -16.67 14.90
CA ASN A 95 -6.17 -16.27 14.70
C ASN A 95 -6.08 -15.06 13.78
N TYR A 96 -5.96 -13.87 14.38
CA TYR A 96 -5.76 -12.63 13.63
C TYR A 96 -4.31 -12.41 13.17
N GLU A 97 -3.35 -13.17 13.69
CA GLU A 97 -1.92 -12.94 13.48
C GLU A 97 -1.54 -12.91 12.00
N LYS A 98 -2.14 -13.81 11.19
CA LYS A 98 -1.89 -13.85 9.75
C LYS A 98 -2.30 -12.58 9.01
N TYR A 99 -3.28 -11.84 9.52
CA TYR A 99 -3.76 -10.60 8.91
C TYR A 99 -2.96 -9.39 9.41
N SER A 100 -2.64 -9.35 10.70
CA SER A 100 -1.79 -8.29 11.28
C SER A 100 -0.37 -8.31 10.76
N ASN A 101 0.13 -9.49 10.36
CA ASN A 101 1.46 -9.61 9.73
C ASN A 101 1.49 -9.02 8.32
N ILE A 102 0.38 -9.08 7.58
CA ILE A 102 0.28 -8.49 6.23
C ILE A 102 -0.03 -6.99 6.30
N TYR A 103 -0.83 -6.56 7.27
CA TYR A 103 -1.19 -5.16 7.47
C TYR A 103 -1.05 -4.79 8.96
N PRO A 104 0.05 -4.13 9.36
CA PRO A 104 0.30 -3.83 10.78
C PRO A 104 -0.79 -3.00 11.47
N GLU A 105 -1.47 -2.12 10.74
CA GLU A 105 -2.59 -1.33 11.29
C GLU A 105 -3.90 -2.14 11.37
N PHE A 106 -3.91 -3.40 10.95
CA PHE A 106 -5.09 -4.27 10.96
C PHE A 106 -5.73 -4.37 12.35
N ASN A 107 -4.92 -4.31 13.40
CA ASN A 107 -5.35 -4.45 14.79
C ASN A 107 -6.45 -3.45 15.18
N GLN A 108 -6.48 -2.26 14.57
CA GLN A 108 -7.51 -1.25 14.86
C GLN A 108 -8.93 -1.68 14.42
N TYR A 109 -9.03 -2.68 13.53
CA TYR A 109 -10.31 -3.16 12.99
C TYR A 109 -10.84 -4.41 13.70
N ILE A 110 -10.04 -5.05 14.56
CA ILE A 110 -10.40 -6.30 15.23
C ILE A 110 -11.71 -6.15 16.02
N GLU A 111 -11.85 -5.06 16.79
CA GLU A 111 -13.06 -4.81 17.59
C GLU A 111 -14.32 -4.74 16.73
N SER A 112 -14.27 -4.00 15.62
CA SER A 112 -15.37 -3.89 14.66
C SER A 112 -15.67 -5.24 13.99
N ILE A 113 -14.65 -5.97 13.56
CA ILE A 113 -14.81 -7.30 12.94
C ILE A 113 -15.45 -8.29 13.92
N ASP A 114 -14.97 -8.33 15.16
CA ASP A 114 -15.52 -9.19 16.21
C ASP A 114 -16.98 -8.87 16.49
N ARG A 115 -17.29 -7.59 16.73
CA ARG A 115 -18.64 -7.12 17.01
C ARG A 115 -19.60 -7.45 15.87
N TYR A 116 -19.27 -7.06 14.64
CA TYR A 116 -20.19 -7.21 13.52
C TYR A 116 -20.33 -8.67 13.07
N SER A 117 -19.31 -9.52 13.28
CA SER A 117 -19.44 -10.96 13.07
C SER A 117 -20.49 -11.59 14.00
N GLN A 118 -20.55 -11.16 15.27
CA GLN A 118 -21.55 -11.63 16.24
C GLN A 118 -22.96 -11.13 15.90
N GLU A 119 -23.08 -9.90 15.39
CA GLU A 119 -24.35 -9.36 14.93
C GLU A 119 -24.88 -10.15 13.72
N VAL A 120 -24.02 -10.50 12.77
CA VAL A 120 -24.38 -11.32 11.60
C VAL A 120 -24.75 -12.75 11.99
N GLU A 121 -24.03 -13.36 12.93
CA GLU A 121 -24.41 -14.68 13.47
C GLU A 121 -25.82 -14.65 14.08
N ARG A 122 -26.15 -13.60 14.84
CA ARG A 122 -27.47 -13.45 15.46
C ARG A 122 -28.59 -13.28 14.43
N MET A 123 -28.32 -12.58 13.33
CA MET A 123 -29.31 -12.28 12.30
C MET A 123 -29.48 -13.40 11.27
N TYR A 124 -28.40 -14.07 10.88
CA TYR A 124 -28.37 -15.02 9.77
C TYR A 124 -27.96 -16.44 10.16
N GLY A 125 -27.53 -16.67 11.41
CA GLY A 125 -27.01 -17.97 11.84
C GLY A 125 -25.64 -18.33 11.26
N ILE A 126 -24.93 -17.39 10.64
CA ILE A 126 -23.59 -17.62 10.05
C ILE A 126 -22.55 -17.56 11.16
N HIS A 127 -21.78 -18.64 11.36
CA HIS A 127 -20.78 -18.72 12.42
C HIS A 127 -19.78 -17.55 12.36
N THR A 128 -19.52 -16.91 13.50
CA THR A 128 -18.70 -15.69 13.56
C THR A 128 -17.34 -15.83 12.87
N GLY A 129 -16.69 -16.98 13.03
CA GLY A 129 -15.37 -17.27 12.43
C GLY A 129 -15.33 -17.14 10.91
N ILE A 130 -16.44 -17.41 10.22
CA ILE A 130 -16.53 -17.26 8.76
C ILE A 130 -16.44 -15.78 8.38
N MET A 131 -17.24 -14.94 9.04
CA MET A 131 -17.26 -13.50 8.77
C MET A 131 -15.96 -12.83 9.21
N LYS A 132 -15.35 -13.28 10.31
CA LYS A 132 -14.01 -12.86 10.70
C LYS A 132 -13.00 -13.20 9.61
N ALA A 133 -13.00 -14.43 9.09
CA ALA A 133 -12.07 -14.84 8.04
C ALA A 133 -12.28 -14.06 6.73
N LEU A 134 -13.51 -13.97 6.23
CA LEU A 134 -13.83 -13.25 5.00
C LEU A 134 -13.52 -11.77 5.12
N ALA A 135 -14.00 -11.09 6.16
CA ALA A 135 -13.79 -9.65 6.31
C ALA A 135 -12.31 -9.32 6.50
N SER A 136 -11.59 -10.11 7.28
CA SER A 136 -10.15 -9.90 7.48
C SER A 136 -9.37 -10.08 6.17
N SER A 137 -9.68 -11.14 5.40
CA SER A 137 -9.05 -11.38 4.09
C SER A 137 -9.36 -10.27 3.09
N ILE A 138 -10.63 -9.85 3.01
CA ILE A 138 -11.06 -8.76 2.10
C ILE A 138 -10.35 -7.46 2.47
N LEU A 139 -10.34 -7.08 3.75
CA LEU A 139 -9.70 -5.85 4.23
C LEU A 139 -8.23 -5.83 3.85
N VAL A 140 -7.48 -6.89 4.19
CA VAL A 140 -6.06 -7.01 3.87
C VAL A 140 -5.81 -7.00 2.36
N SER A 141 -6.66 -7.67 1.57
CA SER A 141 -6.51 -7.68 0.11
C SER A 141 -6.63 -6.29 -0.53
N ASN A 142 -7.37 -5.38 0.11
CA ASN A 142 -7.63 -4.01 -0.35
C ASN A 142 -6.59 -2.98 0.13
N VAL A 143 -5.61 -3.39 0.94
CA VAL A 143 -4.50 -2.53 1.36
C VAL A 143 -3.72 -2.07 0.13
N GLY A 144 -3.38 -0.78 0.09
CA GLY A 144 -2.64 -0.17 -1.03
C GLY A 144 -3.48 0.13 -2.28
N ARG A 145 -4.79 -0.18 -2.27
CA ARG A 145 -5.68 0.06 -3.41
C ARG A 145 -5.96 1.55 -3.62
N GLU A 146 -5.68 2.04 -4.82
CA GLU A 146 -6.10 3.39 -5.26
C GLU A 146 -7.40 3.33 -6.07
N ASN A 147 -8.18 4.40 -6.01
CA ASN A 147 -9.35 4.56 -6.86
C ASN A 147 -8.89 5.06 -8.24
N SER A 148 -9.38 4.41 -9.30
CA SER A 148 -9.14 4.90 -10.67
C SER A 148 -9.78 6.29 -10.84
N PRO A 149 -9.00 7.35 -11.11
CA PRO A 149 -9.52 8.71 -11.21
C PRO A 149 -10.46 8.89 -12.40
N ASN A 150 -10.38 8.00 -13.40
CA ASN A 150 -11.17 8.05 -14.63
C ASN A 150 -12.47 7.23 -14.57
N THR A 151 -12.79 6.63 -13.42
CA THR A 151 -14.00 5.80 -13.25
C THR A 151 -15.07 6.57 -12.48
N GLU A 152 -16.33 6.52 -12.90
CA GLU A 152 -17.43 7.14 -12.15
C GLU A 152 -17.48 6.61 -10.71
N LYS A 153 -17.73 7.49 -9.73
CA LYS A 153 -17.74 7.16 -8.29
C LYS A 153 -18.60 5.93 -7.96
N LYS A 154 -19.70 5.70 -8.70
CA LYS A 154 -20.58 4.53 -8.48
C LYS A 154 -19.98 3.18 -8.83
N TYR A 155 -18.99 3.15 -9.72
CA TYR A 155 -18.26 1.94 -10.13
C TYR A 155 -16.87 1.84 -9.48
N GLN A 156 -16.44 2.87 -8.76
CA GLN A 156 -15.25 2.80 -7.93
C GLN A 156 -15.51 1.88 -6.73
N ARG A 157 -14.49 1.12 -6.34
CA ARG A 157 -14.46 0.42 -5.06
C ARG A 157 -14.13 1.44 -3.98
N ILE A 158 -14.89 1.53 -2.91
CA ILE A 158 -14.75 2.58 -1.89
C ILE A 158 -14.54 1.94 -0.52
N GLY A 159 -13.76 2.62 0.32
CA GLY A 159 -13.47 2.21 1.68
C GLY A 159 -12.48 1.04 1.79
N ILE A 160 -12.22 0.67 3.04
CA ILE A 160 -11.29 -0.39 3.43
C ILE A 160 -11.74 -1.78 2.96
N MET A 161 -13.05 -1.95 2.72
CA MET A 161 -13.60 -3.21 2.21
C MET A 161 -13.74 -3.25 0.67
N GLY A 162 -13.48 -2.14 -0.03
CA GLY A 162 -13.48 -2.11 -1.49
C GLY A 162 -14.84 -2.39 -2.15
N LEU A 163 -15.93 -1.88 -1.59
CA LEU A 163 -17.29 -2.06 -2.11
C LEU A 163 -17.60 -1.09 -3.25
N ARG A 164 -18.36 -1.54 -4.27
CA ARG A 164 -18.94 -0.64 -5.28
C ARG A 164 -20.34 -0.24 -4.86
N GLY A 165 -20.60 1.05 -4.74
CA GLY A 165 -21.92 1.55 -4.35
C GLY A 165 -23.04 1.11 -5.30
N ALA A 166 -22.74 0.99 -6.60
CA ALA A 166 -23.70 0.48 -7.60
C ALA A 166 -24.17 -0.96 -7.32
N ASP A 167 -23.37 -1.78 -6.64
CA ASP A 167 -23.72 -3.17 -6.33
C ASP A 167 -24.34 -3.30 -4.94
N VAL A 168 -23.80 -2.57 -3.96
CA VAL A 168 -24.14 -2.75 -2.55
C VAL A 168 -25.44 -2.04 -2.17
N PHE A 169 -25.64 -0.80 -2.62
CA PHE A 169 -26.78 0.01 -2.18
C PHE A 169 -28.12 -0.59 -2.59
N PRO A 170 -28.33 -1.10 -3.83
CA PRO A 170 -29.60 -1.70 -4.20
C PRO A 170 -29.97 -2.92 -3.35
N VAL A 171 -28.98 -3.74 -2.99
CA VAL A 171 -29.19 -4.94 -2.15
C VAL A 171 -29.52 -4.55 -0.72
N MET A 172 -28.72 -3.66 -0.15
CA MET A 172 -28.88 -3.20 1.24
C MET A 172 -30.18 -2.40 1.42
N SER A 173 -30.50 -1.47 0.52
CA SER A 173 -31.76 -0.73 0.59
C SER A 173 -32.98 -1.62 0.44
N LYS A 174 -32.91 -2.67 -0.39
CA LYS A 174 -34.01 -3.64 -0.52
C LYS A 174 -34.18 -4.49 0.73
N ALA A 175 -33.08 -4.93 1.35
CA ALA A 175 -33.13 -5.79 2.52
C ALA A 175 -33.56 -5.05 3.78
N TYR A 176 -33.06 -3.83 4.01
CA TYR A 176 -33.22 -3.11 5.28
C TYR A 176 -34.12 -1.88 5.20
N GLY A 177 -34.55 -1.46 4.01
CA GLY A 177 -35.41 -0.28 3.85
C GLY A 177 -34.71 1.06 4.14
N GLU A 178 -33.39 1.06 4.24
CA GLU A 178 -32.57 2.24 4.55
C GLU A 178 -31.87 2.79 3.30
N GLN A 179 -31.53 4.09 3.32
CA GLN A 179 -30.71 4.71 2.29
C GLN A 179 -29.24 4.70 2.72
N TYR A 180 -28.42 4.04 1.92
CA TYR A 180 -26.97 3.97 2.11
C TYR A 180 -26.28 4.95 1.16
N THR A 181 -25.18 5.53 1.63
CA THR A 181 -24.43 6.56 0.92
C THR A 181 -22.96 6.16 0.79
N TYR A 182 -22.23 6.87 -0.06
CA TYR A 182 -20.79 6.67 -0.18
C TYR A 182 -20.02 7.04 1.10
N GLN A 183 -20.54 7.94 1.94
CA GLN A 183 -19.92 8.27 3.22
C GLN A 183 -19.91 7.06 4.16
N ASP A 184 -20.93 6.21 4.08
CA ASP A 184 -21.01 4.96 4.87
C ASP A 184 -19.95 3.95 4.40
N LEU A 185 -19.64 3.93 3.10
CA LEU A 185 -18.56 3.08 2.57
C LEU A 185 -17.17 3.63 2.90
N GLU A 186 -17.00 4.96 2.94
CA GLU A 186 -15.74 5.63 3.28
C GLU A 186 -15.40 5.50 4.77
N ASN A 187 -16.40 5.43 5.65
CA ASN A 187 -16.20 5.22 7.08
C ASN A 187 -15.75 3.76 7.35
N PRO A 188 -14.58 3.51 7.98
CA PRO A 188 -14.06 2.16 8.13
C PRO A 188 -14.98 1.18 8.87
N ASN A 189 -15.60 1.62 9.97
CA ASN A 189 -16.47 0.76 10.78
C ASN A 189 -17.78 0.44 10.06
N ALA A 190 -18.39 1.44 9.43
CA ALA A 190 -19.60 1.22 8.62
C ALA A 190 -19.31 0.37 7.37
N SER A 191 -18.14 0.55 6.74
CA SER A 191 -17.67 -0.26 5.61
C SER A 191 -17.59 -1.75 5.98
N ILE A 192 -16.98 -2.09 7.12
CA ILE A 192 -16.90 -3.48 7.61
C ILE A 192 -18.29 -4.05 7.84
N TYR A 193 -19.15 -3.31 8.56
CA TYR A 193 -20.50 -3.76 8.88
C TYR A 193 -21.33 -4.02 7.61
N ILE A 194 -21.37 -3.03 6.71
CA ILE A 194 -22.11 -3.11 5.44
C ILE A 194 -21.59 -4.27 4.59
N SER A 195 -20.27 -4.48 4.52
CA SER A 195 -19.70 -5.62 3.77
C SER A 195 -20.15 -6.97 4.32
N MET A 196 -20.18 -7.15 5.65
CA MET A 196 -20.62 -8.41 6.23
C MET A 196 -22.13 -8.65 6.02
N LEU A 197 -22.96 -7.62 6.20
CA LEU A 197 -24.39 -7.70 5.91
C LEU A 197 -24.65 -7.99 4.43
N TYR A 198 -23.89 -7.33 3.54
CA TYR A 198 -23.99 -7.57 2.11
C TYR A 198 -23.65 -9.02 1.76
N MET A 199 -22.54 -9.56 2.27
CA MET A 199 -22.18 -10.97 2.07
C MET A 199 -23.28 -11.92 2.57
N ALA A 200 -23.84 -11.65 3.76
CA ALA A 200 -24.93 -12.45 4.32
C ALA A 200 -26.21 -12.39 3.48
N GLU A 201 -26.59 -11.21 3.00
CA GLU A 201 -27.76 -11.04 2.12
C GLU A 201 -27.57 -11.71 0.76
N ARG A 202 -26.36 -11.69 0.22
CA ARG A 202 -26.06 -12.29 -1.09
C ARG A 202 -26.11 -13.82 -1.07
N LEU A 203 -25.92 -14.47 0.08
CA LEU A 203 -26.07 -15.93 0.23
C LEU A 203 -27.44 -16.44 -0.24
N LYS A 204 -28.50 -15.64 -0.12
CA LYS A 204 -29.85 -15.99 -0.62
C LYS A 204 -29.86 -16.31 -2.12
N SER A 205 -28.94 -15.69 -2.87
CA SER A 205 -28.87 -15.77 -4.33
C SER A 205 -27.80 -16.73 -4.88
N ILE A 206 -26.94 -17.28 -4.02
CA ILE A 206 -25.89 -18.20 -4.44
C ILE A 206 -26.50 -19.59 -4.59
N GLN A 207 -26.37 -20.18 -5.77
CA GLN A 207 -26.78 -21.56 -6.04
C GLN A 207 -25.58 -22.48 -5.83
N SER A 208 -25.57 -23.24 -4.75
CA SER A 208 -24.61 -24.32 -4.54
C SER A 208 -25.19 -25.61 -5.12
N ASN A 209 -24.81 -25.95 -6.35
CA ASN A 209 -25.28 -27.13 -7.07
C ASN A 209 -24.46 -28.40 -6.75
N GLY A 210 -23.71 -28.42 -5.65
CA GLY A 210 -22.91 -29.57 -5.19
C GLY A 210 -21.63 -29.83 -6.00
N ASP A 211 -21.60 -29.42 -7.26
CA ASP A 211 -20.45 -29.59 -8.15
C ASP A 211 -19.73 -28.24 -8.39
N GLY A 212 -18.62 -28.00 -7.68
CA GLY A 212 -17.50 -27.24 -8.28
C GLY A 212 -16.65 -26.32 -7.40
N LYS A 213 -17.12 -25.78 -6.28
CA LYS A 213 -16.29 -25.06 -5.28
C LYS A 213 -17.05 -24.87 -3.95
N GLU A 214 -16.30 -24.67 -2.87
CA GLU A 214 -16.83 -24.40 -1.52
C GLU A 214 -17.66 -23.10 -1.48
N LEU A 215 -18.69 -23.07 -0.64
CA LEU A 215 -19.62 -21.93 -0.57
C LEU A 215 -18.93 -20.63 -0.12
N LEU A 216 -17.91 -20.73 0.73
CA LEU A 216 -17.03 -19.63 1.13
C LEU A 216 -16.34 -18.97 -0.09
N SER A 217 -15.89 -19.80 -1.05
CA SER A 217 -15.29 -19.36 -2.32
C SER A 217 -16.32 -18.64 -3.18
N LEU A 218 -17.54 -19.18 -3.25
CA LEU A 218 -18.62 -18.60 -4.06
C LEU A 218 -19.12 -17.27 -3.49
N MET A 219 -19.19 -17.13 -2.16
CA MET A 219 -19.48 -15.86 -1.49
C MET A 219 -18.46 -14.78 -1.87
N LEU A 220 -17.18 -15.14 -1.87
CA LEU A 220 -16.12 -14.22 -2.22
C LEU A 220 -16.15 -13.84 -3.71
N ALA A 221 -16.45 -14.80 -4.59
CA ALA A 221 -16.64 -14.52 -6.02
C ALA A 221 -17.82 -13.57 -6.23
N ASP A 222 -18.93 -13.81 -5.54
CA ASP A 222 -20.09 -12.94 -5.63
C ASP A 222 -19.79 -11.52 -5.12
N TYR A 223 -19.04 -11.39 -4.03
CA TYR A 223 -18.61 -10.11 -3.47
C TYR A 223 -17.85 -9.23 -4.49
N TYR A 224 -16.97 -9.84 -5.28
CA TYR A 224 -16.13 -9.09 -6.23
C TYR A 224 -16.74 -8.93 -7.61
N GLY A 225 -17.60 -9.85 -8.05
CA GLY A 225 -18.05 -9.87 -9.44
C GLY A 225 -19.43 -10.50 -9.68
N GLY A 226 -20.20 -10.73 -8.62
CA GLY A 226 -21.56 -11.26 -8.70
C GLY A 226 -21.61 -12.67 -9.30
N SER A 227 -22.77 -13.00 -9.88
CA SER A 227 -23.04 -14.31 -10.48
C SER A 227 -22.14 -14.64 -11.68
N ILE A 228 -21.62 -13.64 -12.40
CA ILE A 228 -20.67 -13.87 -13.51
C ILE A 228 -19.37 -14.45 -12.96
N LEU A 229 -18.83 -13.85 -11.89
CA LEU A 229 -17.59 -14.35 -11.29
C LEU A 229 -17.78 -15.71 -10.63
N GLN A 230 -18.96 -15.98 -10.06
CA GLN A 230 -19.29 -17.32 -9.57
C GLN A 230 -19.19 -18.38 -10.68
N LYS A 231 -19.74 -18.12 -11.87
CA LYS A 231 -19.64 -19.05 -13.02
C LYS A 231 -18.21 -19.30 -13.45
N ILE A 232 -17.39 -18.25 -13.51
CA ILE A 232 -15.96 -18.35 -13.83
C ILE A 232 -15.25 -19.22 -12.79
N VAL A 233 -15.50 -18.99 -11.50
CA VAL A 233 -14.88 -19.75 -10.40
C VAL A 233 -15.31 -21.23 -10.38
N LYS A 234 -16.53 -21.53 -10.82
CA LYS A 234 -17.01 -22.90 -11.02
C LYS A 234 -16.46 -23.58 -12.28
N GLY A 235 -15.74 -22.85 -13.14
CA GLY A 235 -15.26 -23.34 -14.43
C GLY A 235 -16.34 -23.45 -15.51
N GLU A 236 -17.50 -22.84 -15.30
CA GLU A 236 -18.60 -22.81 -16.29
C GLU A 236 -18.38 -21.74 -17.37
N ASP A 237 -17.49 -20.78 -17.13
CA ASP A 237 -17.13 -19.68 -18.04
C ASP A 237 -15.65 -19.29 -17.84
N SER A 238 -15.13 -18.39 -18.68
CA SER A 238 -13.74 -17.91 -18.64
C SER A 238 -13.65 -16.40 -18.40
N ILE A 239 -12.64 -15.97 -17.65
CA ILE A 239 -12.36 -14.55 -17.41
C ILE A 239 -12.03 -13.79 -18.70
N GLU A 240 -11.51 -14.47 -19.72
CA GLU A 240 -11.19 -13.89 -21.03
C GLU A 240 -12.43 -13.34 -21.76
N ASN A 241 -13.62 -13.86 -21.43
CA ASN A 241 -14.89 -13.38 -21.99
C ASN A 241 -15.38 -12.08 -21.34
N TYR A 242 -14.79 -11.66 -20.20
CA TYR A 242 -15.21 -10.48 -19.44
C TYR A 242 -14.02 -9.60 -19.03
N PRO A 243 -13.37 -8.89 -19.97
CA PRO A 243 -12.22 -8.03 -19.66
C PRO A 243 -12.50 -7.00 -18.56
N GLY A 244 -13.73 -6.47 -18.51
CA GLY A 244 -14.16 -5.52 -17.46
C GLY A 244 -14.27 -6.12 -16.05
N LEU A 245 -14.21 -7.44 -15.92
CA LEU A 245 -14.26 -8.17 -14.65
C LEU A 245 -12.88 -8.59 -14.16
N LYS A 246 -11.83 -8.47 -14.98
CA LYS A 246 -10.46 -8.90 -14.68
C LYS A 246 -9.97 -8.38 -13.33
N TYR A 247 -10.14 -7.08 -13.09
CA TYR A 247 -9.78 -6.47 -11.80
C TYR A 247 -10.53 -7.06 -10.60
N GLY A 248 -11.81 -7.42 -10.76
CA GLY A 248 -12.58 -8.09 -9.71
C GLY A 248 -12.12 -9.54 -9.49
N TYR A 249 -11.76 -10.25 -10.57
CA TYR A 249 -11.20 -11.59 -10.51
C TYR A 249 -9.82 -11.62 -9.84
N ASP A 250 -8.96 -10.66 -10.13
CA ASP A 250 -7.63 -10.54 -9.52
C ASP A 250 -7.75 -10.30 -8.00
N LEU A 251 -8.67 -9.42 -7.58
CA LEU A 251 -8.97 -9.19 -6.16
C LEU A 251 -9.58 -10.42 -5.48
N TYR A 252 -10.45 -11.14 -6.18
CA TYR A 252 -10.99 -12.41 -5.70
C TYR A 252 -9.87 -13.41 -5.43
N ASN A 253 -8.97 -13.63 -6.40
CA ASN A 253 -7.85 -14.57 -6.27
C ASN A 253 -6.91 -14.18 -5.11
N LYS A 254 -6.52 -12.90 -5.04
CA LYS A 254 -5.70 -12.37 -3.94
C LYS A 254 -6.36 -12.64 -2.59
N THR A 255 -7.65 -12.34 -2.47
CA THR A 255 -8.39 -12.54 -1.22
C THR A 255 -8.55 -14.01 -0.87
N PHE A 256 -8.76 -14.87 -1.86
CA PHE A 256 -8.93 -16.31 -1.67
C PHE A 256 -7.64 -16.98 -1.18
N LYS A 257 -6.48 -16.60 -1.72
CA LYS A 257 -5.16 -17.06 -1.23
C LYS A 257 -4.97 -16.71 0.26
N ILE A 258 -5.20 -15.44 0.62
CA ILE A 258 -5.12 -14.96 2.04
C ILE A 258 -6.08 -15.75 2.94
N LEU A 259 -7.30 -15.99 2.46
CA LEU A 259 -8.34 -16.73 3.19
C LEU A 259 -7.93 -18.18 3.49
N LYS A 260 -7.31 -18.87 2.52
CA LYS A 260 -6.83 -20.24 2.67
C LYS A 260 -5.57 -20.34 3.53
N GLY A 261 -4.94 -19.21 3.87
CA GLY A 261 -3.64 -19.25 4.55
C GLY A 261 -2.57 -19.87 3.67
N GLU A 262 -2.83 -19.96 2.37
CA GLU A 262 -1.80 -20.15 1.36
C GLU A 262 -0.94 -18.90 1.50
N SER A 263 0.31 -19.08 1.97
CA SER A 263 1.38 -18.16 1.61
C SER A 263 1.20 -17.89 0.12
N THR A 264 1.47 -16.68 -0.33
CA THR A 264 1.59 -16.39 -1.76
C THR A 264 2.80 -17.14 -2.31
N GLU A 265 2.76 -18.48 -2.30
CA GLU A 265 3.60 -19.37 -3.07
C GLU A 265 3.16 -19.14 -4.50
N LEU A 266 3.84 -18.17 -5.11
CA LEU A 266 4.40 -18.27 -6.46
C LEU A 266 3.92 -19.52 -7.20
N GLN A 267 2.75 -19.42 -7.82
CA GLN A 267 2.57 -20.06 -9.12
C GLN A 267 3.33 -19.21 -10.13
N THR A 268 4.67 -19.30 -10.08
CA THR A 268 5.51 -19.02 -11.24
C THR A 268 5.48 -20.26 -12.10
N GLU A 269 4.50 -20.32 -13.01
CA GLU A 269 4.80 -20.89 -14.34
C GLU A 269 5.75 -19.92 -15.04
N GLU A 270 7.00 -19.98 -14.59
CA GLU A 270 8.27 -19.64 -15.24
C GLU A 270 9.31 -19.51 -14.11
N SER A 271 9.98 -20.64 -13.87
CA SER A 271 11.27 -20.78 -13.16
C SER A 271 11.73 -19.58 -12.33
N THR A 272 11.39 -19.56 -11.05
CA THR A 272 12.13 -18.78 -10.05
C THR A 272 12.44 -19.69 -8.88
N GLU A 273 13.61 -20.33 -8.95
CA GLU A 273 14.24 -20.94 -7.78
C GLU A 273 14.26 -19.90 -6.64
N ALA A 274 13.85 -20.30 -5.44
CA ALA A 274 14.06 -19.50 -4.24
C ALA A 274 15.58 -19.32 -4.04
N ILE A 275 16.07 -18.10 -4.24
CA ILE A 275 17.50 -17.80 -4.22
C ILE A 275 17.94 -17.64 -2.77
N THR A 276 18.66 -18.64 -2.27
CA THR A 276 19.49 -18.47 -1.07
C THR A 276 20.68 -17.54 -1.39
N PRO A 277 21.09 -16.63 -0.48
CA PRO A 277 22.18 -15.66 -0.69
C PRO A 277 23.56 -16.25 -1.03
N GLU A 278 23.73 -17.57 -0.93
CA GLU A 278 25.00 -18.27 -1.09
C GLU A 278 25.14 -18.98 -2.44
N GLN A 279 24.17 -18.89 -3.35
CA GLN A 279 24.32 -19.43 -4.69
C GLN A 279 25.22 -18.51 -5.54
N ASP A 280 26.37 -19.06 -5.92
CA ASP A 280 27.35 -18.42 -6.79
C ASP A 280 26.70 -17.99 -8.12
N ILE A 281 27.17 -16.89 -8.69
CA ILE A 281 26.72 -16.39 -10.00
C ILE A 281 27.24 -17.25 -11.16
N SER A 282 27.96 -18.34 -10.86
CA SER A 282 28.53 -19.29 -11.84
C SER A 282 27.50 -19.87 -12.81
N ASP A 283 26.25 -19.95 -12.37
CA ASP A 283 25.17 -20.59 -13.11
C ASP A 283 24.36 -19.60 -13.97
N LEU A 284 24.64 -18.29 -13.83
CA LEU A 284 24.05 -17.24 -14.65
C LEU A 284 24.98 -16.89 -15.80
N GLU A 285 24.46 -16.83 -17.03
CA GLU A 285 25.19 -16.27 -18.16
C GLU A 285 25.24 -14.74 -18.01
N VAL A 286 26.24 -14.25 -17.26
CA VAL A 286 26.40 -12.82 -16.94
C VAL A 286 27.19 -12.12 -18.04
N ASP A 287 26.63 -11.02 -18.56
CA ASP A 287 27.30 -10.13 -19.52
C ASP A 287 28.67 -9.68 -18.99
N PRO A 288 29.75 -9.71 -19.80
CA PRO A 288 31.09 -9.35 -19.34
C PRO A 288 31.19 -7.94 -18.72
N GLY A 289 30.43 -6.97 -19.23
CA GLY A 289 30.38 -5.62 -18.68
C GLY A 289 29.68 -5.55 -17.32
N VAL A 290 28.68 -6.41 -17.09
CA VAL A 290 28.04 -6.57 -15.77
C VAL A 290 29.04 -7.15 -14.77
N LEU A 291 29.82 -8.16 -15.16
CA LEU A 291 30.84 -8.76 -14.30
C LEU A 291 31.96 -7.78 -13.93
N GLU A 292 32.39 -6.93 -14.87
CA GLU A 292 33.35 -5.86 -14.61
C GLU A 292 32.82 -4.87 -13.55
N VAL A 293 31.56 -4.45 -13.69
CA VAL A 293 30.91 -3.55 -12.73
C VAL A 293 30.82 -4.18 -11.33
N LEU A 294 30.42 -5.45 -11.24
CA LEU A 294 30.38 -6.20 -9.97
C LEU A 294 31.75 -6.20 -9.30
N THR A 295 32.77 -6.63 -10.03
CA THR A 295 34.14 -6.75 -9.53
C THR A 295 34.68 -5.41 -9.06
N ARG A 296 34.42 -4.33 -9.80
CA ARG A 296 34.92 -3.00 -9.47
C ARG A 296 34.21 -2.40 -8.26
N ALA A 297 32.89 -2.53 -8.17
CA ALA A 297 32.13 -2.05 -7.01
C ALA A 297 32.61 -2.72 -5.72
N GLU A 298 32.90 -4.02 -5.76
CA GLU A 298 33.42 -4.76 -4.60
C GLU A 298 34.86 -4.42 -4.26
N SER A 299 35.69 -4.14 -5.26
CA SER A 299 37.07 -3.72 -5.03
C SER A 299 37.12 -2.33 -4.39
N ILE A 300 36.29 -1.40 -4.86
CA ILE A 300 36.28 -0.01 -4.38
C ILE A 300 35.56 0.07 -3.02
N TRP A 301 34.47 -0.68 -2.85
CA TRP A 301 33.61 -0.64 -1.66
C TRP A 301 33.54 -2.00 -0.97
N PHE A 302 34.70 -2.55 -0.59
CA PHE A 302 34.78 -3.91 -0.02
C PHE A 302 34.07 -4.07 1.33
N LYS A 303 33.77 -2.98 2.05
CA LYS A 303 32.99 -3.01 3.31
C LYS A 303 31.48 -3.09 3.07
N SER A 304 31.03 -2.85 1.83
CA SER A 304 29.63 -3.03 1.46
C SER A 304 29.24 -4.51 1.42
N LYS A 305 27.93 -4.78 1.36
CA LYS A 305 27.39 -6.12 1.18
C LYS A 305 27.18 -6.50 -0.29
N PHE A 306 27.66 -5.73 -1.28
CA PHE A 306 27.40 -6.00 -2.70
C PHE A 306 27.80 -7.41 -3.13
N LYS A 307 28.93 -7.92 -2.64
CA LYS A 307 29.40 -9.28 -2.93
C LYS A 307 28.40 -10.37 -2.52
N GLN A 308 27.69 -10.17 -1.40
CA GLN A 308 26.72 -11.13 -0.87
C GLN A 308 25.42 -11.15 -1.69
N TYR A 309 25.10 -10.06 -2.39
CA TYR A 309 23.82 -9.89 -3.08
C TYR A 309 23.97 -9.75 -4.61
N ARG A 310 25.12 -10.12 -5.18
CA ARG A 310 25.41 -10.07 -6.63
C ARG A 310 24.24 -10.58 -7.48
N ARG A 311 23.77 -11.79 -7.16
CA ARG A 311 22.71 -12.47 -7.90
C ARG A 311 21.41 -11.67 -7.89
N VAL A 312 21.02 -11.11 -6.75
CA VAL A 312 19.80 -10.29 -6.62
C VAL A 312 19.89 -9.08 -7.55
N PHE A 313 21.01 -8.35 -7.51
CA PHE A 313 21.21 -7.18 -8.37
C PHE A 313 21.21 -7.52 -9.86
N VAL A 314 21.87 -8.61 -10.26
CA VAL A 314 21.88 -9.08 -11.66
C VAL A 314 20.47 -9.40 -12.13
N LEU A 315 19.67 -10.11 -11.32
CA LEU A 315 18.29 -10.44 -11.68
C LEU A 315 17.39 -9.21 -11.76
N GLN A 316 17.57 -8.22 -10.90
CA GLN A 316 16.82 -6.96 -11.00
C GLN A 316 17.22 -6.19 -12.27
N VAL A 317 18.49 -6.22 -12.67
CA VAL A 317 18.92 -5.64 -13.96
C VAL A 317 18.24 -6.35 -15.12
N ASP A 318 18.22 -7.68 -15.14
CA ASP A 318 17.56 -8.46 -16.18
C ASP A 318 16.05 -8.22 -16.22
N LYS A 319 15.41 -8.11 -15.05
CA LYS A 319 13.99 -7.78 -14.92
C LYS A 319 13.64 -6.42 -15.51
N TYR A 320 14.50 -5.41 -15.33
CA TYR A 320 14.17 -4.02 -15.68
C TYR A 320 14.86 -3.49 -16.95
N ILE A 321 15.81 -4.21 -17.55
CA ILE A 321 16.57 -3.70 -18.70
C ILE A 321 15.67 -3.35 -19.89
N GLU A 322 14.65 -4.15 -20.19
CA GLU A 322 13.74 -3.87 -21.32
C GLU A 322 12.82 -2.67 -21.03
N LYS A 323 12.41 -2.47 -19.77
CA LYS A 323 11.71 -1.23 -19.35
C LYS A 323 12.64 -0.03 -19.53
N ALA A 324 13.91 -0.18 -19.18
CA ALA A 324 14.90 0.88 -19.32
C ALA A 324 15.20 1.24 -20.79
N LYS A 325 15.36 0.24 -21.66
CA LYS A 325 15.61 0.43 -23.10
C LYS A 325 14.47 1.12 -23.84
N LYS A 326 13.22 0.93 -23.40
CA LYS A 326 12.08 1.69 -23.98
C LYS A 326 12.25 3.20 -23.84
N LEU A 327 13.02 3.65 -22.86
CA LEU A 327 13.19 5.07 -22.53
C LEU A 327 14.58 5.58 -22.93
N VAL A 328 15.62 4.77 -22.73
CA VAL A 328 16.99 5.03 -23.18
C VAL A 328 17.45 3.82 -24.00
N PRO A 329 17.22 3.81 -25.33
CA PRO A 329 17.46 2.63 -26.18
C PRO A 329 18.87 2.04 -26.08
N GLU A 330 19.87 2.89 -25.85
CA GLU A 330 21.29 2.51 -25.78
C GLU A 330 21.77 2.12 -24.37
N ILE A 331 20.87 2.08 -23.36
CA ILE A 331 21.28 1.72 -22.00
C ILE A 331 21.72 0.25 -21.93
N THR A 332 22.89 0.01 -21.34
CA THR A 332 23.43 -1.33 -21.14
C THR A 332 23.09 -1.88 -19.76
N LYS A 333 23.12 -3.21 -19.60
CA LYS A 333 22.97 -3.87 -18.29
C LYS A 333 24.00 -3.37 -17.28
N ALA A 334 25.26 -3.19 -17.71
CA ALA A 334 26.33 -2.65 -16.87
C ALA A 334 26.04 -1.21 -16.39
N GLN A 335 25.51 -0.36 -17.27
CA GLN A 335 25.10 0.99 -16.93
C GLN A 335 23.94 0.98 -15.91
N LEU A 336 22.92 0.15 -16.13
CA LEU A 336 21.79 0.00 -15.20
C LEU A 336 22.24 -0.50 -13.82
N LEU A 337 23.13 -1.51 -13.79
CA LEU A 337 23.69 -2.02 -12.54
C LEU A 337 24.47 -0.94 -11.77
N SER A 338 25.26 -0.12 -12.47
CA SER A 338 26.03 0.96 -11.84
C SER A 338 25.12 1.97 -11.13
N ILE A 339 23.94 2.25 -11.67
CA ILE A 339 22.94 3.12 -11.05
C ILE A 339 22.43 2.48 -9.76
N PHE A 340 22.05 1.20 -9.79
CA PHE A 340 21.53 0.50 -8.62
C PHE A 340 22.55 0.45 -7.48
N PHE A 341 23.82 0.14 -7.77
CA PHE A 341 24.89 0.13 -6.77
C PHE A 341 25.21 1.50 -6.21
N THR A 342 25.31 2.51 -7.06
CA THR A 342 25.68 3.86 -6.60
C THR A 342 24.58 4.46 -5.74
N ILE A 343 23.32 4.23 -6.05
CA ILE A 343 22.21 4.66 -5.19
C ILE A 343 22.22 3.88 -3.88
N ALA A 344 22.32 2.55 -3.92
CA ALA A 344 22.43 1.75 -2.71
C ALA A 344 23.62 2.19 -1.83
N ARG A 345 24.75 2.55 -2.43
CA ARG A 345 25.91 3.07 -1.69
C ARG A 345 25.63 4.45 -1.08
N ALA A 346 24.92 5.32 -1.79
CA ALA A 346 24.56 6.65 -1.31
C ALA A 346 23.57 6.58 -0.15
N GLU A 347 22.58 5.70 -0.25
CA GLU A 347 21.48 5.58 0.71
C GLU A 347 21.84 4.77 1.95
N SER A 348 22.55 3.65 1.78
CA SER A 348 22.73 2.65 2.83
C SER A 348 24.17 2.20 3.04
N MET A 349 25.13 2.94 2.49
CA MET A 349 26.54 2.52 2.41
C MET A 349 26.70 1.12 1.77
N GLY A 350 25.75 0.72 0.90
CA GLY A 350 25.71 -0.60 0.28
C GLY A 350 25.29 -1.68 1.27
N GLY A 351 24.25 -1.40 2.06
CA GLY A 351 23.66 -2.34 3.02
C GLY A 351 24.32 -2.38 4.42
N VAL A 352 25.26 -1.48 4.70
CA VAL A 352 25.92 -1.38 6.02
C VAL A 352 25.09 -0.57 7.00
N LYS A 353 24.47 0.52 6.55
CA LYS A 353 23.60 1.38 7.34
C LYS A 353 22.22 1.40 6.69
N LYS A 354 21.18 0.89 7.34
CA LYS A 354 19.86 0.73 6.72
C LYS A 354 18.80 1.68 7.29
N GLU A 355 19.19 2.55 8.21
CA GLU A 355 18.31 3.53 8.86
C GLU A 355 19.04 4.88 8.91
N ILE A 356 18.26 5.95 9.01
CA ILE A 356 18.78 7.30 9.23
C ILE A 356 19.43 7.35 10.61
N GLU A 357 20.75 7.54 10.66
CA GLU A 357 21.44 7.80 11.91
C GLU A 357 21.06 9.19 12.43
N ASN A 358 20.43 9.24 13.60
CA ASN A 358 19.95 10.45 14.29
C ASN A 358 18.81 11.18 13.56
N PRO A 359 17.62 10.56 13.42
CA PRO A 359 16.46 11.26 12.86
C PRO A 359 16.08 12.45 13.76
N ASP A 360 15.69 13.57 13.15
CA ASP A 360 15.19 14.72 13.91
C ASP A 360 13.97 14.25 14.75
N PRO A 361 13.97 14.49 16.07
CA PRO A 361 12.96 13.96 16.98
C PRO A 361 11.53 14.41 16.66
N LYS A 362 11.33 15.37 15.74
CA LYS A 362 9.99 15.78 15.27
C LYS A 362 9.36 14.83 14.24
N PHE A 363 10.12 13.89 13.66
CA PHE A 363 9.60 12.96 12.65
C PHE A 363 9.08 11.68 13.31
N ASN A 364 7.91 11.20 12.87
CA ASN A 364 7.38 9.92 13.34
C ASN A 364 8.09 8.76 12.63
N LYS A 365 8.04 7.55 13.20
CA LYS A 365 8.65 6.35 12.60
C LYS A 365 8.14 6.07 11.17
N GLU A 366 6.88 6.38 10.90
CA GLU A 366 6.24 6.25 9.58
C GLU A 366 6.76 7.27 8.54
N ASP A 367 7.43 8.33 9.00
CA ASP A 367 8.08 9.34 8.16
C ASP A 367 9.53 9.01 7.83
N LEU A 368 10.12 8.00 8.47
CA LEU A 368 11.54 7.69 8.34
C LEU A 368 11.79 6.72 7.18
N ALA A 369 12.86 6.96 6.44
CA ALA A 369 13.30 6.07 5.38
C ALA A 369 14.02 4.83 5.94
N VAL A 370 13.76 3.66 5.35
CA VAL A 370 14.34 2.38 5.78
C VAL A 370 14.88 1.56 4.61
N GLY A 371 15.95 0.79 4.85
CA GLY A 371 16.48 -0.27 3.98
C GLY A 371 17.71 0.05 3.14
N TRP A 372 17.98 -0.77 2.13
CA TRP A 372 19.05 -0.58 1.13
C TRP A 372 18.83 0.66 0.27
N TYR A 373 17.56 0.90 -0.01
CA TYR A 373 17.04 2.06 -0.72
C TYR A 373 16.10 2.77 0.25
N GLN A 374 16.22 4.07 0.36
CA GLN A 374 15.40 4.87 1.28
C GLN A 374 13.92 4.80 0.88
N ILE A 375 13.16 3.91 1.52
CA ILE A 375 11.72 3.77 1.34
C ILE A 375 11.02 4.44 2.53
N VAL A 376 10.13 5.40 2.25
CA VAL A 376 9.37 6.10 3.29
C VAL A 376 7.98 5.49 3.46
N PRO A 377 7.61 4.98 4.64
CA PRO A 377 6.33 4.31 4.85
C PRO A 377 5.11 5.14 4.46
N LYS A 378 5.11 6.43 4.80
CA LYS A 378 4.00 7.35 4.45
C LYS A 378 3.74 7.48 2.94
N TRP A 379 4.72 7.13 2.09
CA TRP A 379 4.60 7.19 0.63
C TRP A 379 4.09 5.88 0.01
N LYS A 380 3.81 4.88 0.84
CA LYS A 380 3.19 3.60 0.47
C LYS A 380 3.92 2.81 -0.62
N HIS A 381 5.25 2.95 -0.74
CA HIS A 381 6.01 2.26 -1.80
C HIS A 381 5.97 0.74 -1.62
N LEU A 382 6.11 0.26 -0.39
CA LEU A 382 6.12 -1.16 -0.08
C LEU A 382 4.76 -1.81 -0.38
N GLU A 383 3.67 -1.16 0.00
CA GLU A 383 2.30 -1.63 -0.24
C GLU A 383 1.98 -1.67 -1.73
N ARG A 384 2.45 -0.67 -2.49
CA ARG A 384 2.31 -0.66 -3.95
C ARG A 384 3.14 -1.77 -4.59
N PHE A 385 4.40 -1.95 -4.16
CA PHE A 385 5.22 -3.07 -4.61
C PHE A 385 4.53 -4.40 -4.36
N ASN A 386 4.07 -4.64 -3.12
CA ASN A 386 3.38 -5.86 -2.72
C ASN A 386 2.13 -6.11 -3.57
N THR A 387 1.41 -5.04 -3.92
CA THR A 387 0.22 -5.13 -4.77
C THR A 387 0.55 -5.46 -6.22
N GLU A 388 1.58 -4.84 -6.80
CA GLU A 388 1.96 -5.05 -8.20
C GLU A 388 2.73 -6.36 -8.43
N MET A 389 3.49 -6.81 -7.44
CA MET A 389 4.34 -7.99 -7.53
C MET A 389 3.74 -9.23 -6.86
N ASP A 390 2.52 -9.15 -6.32
CA ASP A 390 1.85 -10.20 -5.54
C ASP A 390 2.74 -10.76 -4.39
N THR A 391 3.37 -9.85 -3.64
CA THR A 391 4.23 -10.17 -2.48
C THR A 391 3.63 -9.65 -1.17
N ASN A 392 4.21 -10.02 -0.02
CA ASN A 392 3.73 -9.65 1.31
C ASN A 392 4.82 -9.08 2.24
N TYR A 393 5.84 -8.44 1.68
CA TYR A 393 6.95 -7.89 2.48
C TYR A 393 6.47 -6.84 3.48
N THR A 394 7.11 -6.80 4.64
CA THR A 394 6.83 -5.85 5.73
C THR A 394 7.91 -4.76 5.82
N TYR A 395 7.66 -3.70 6.58
CA TYR A 395 8.68 -2.69 6.83
C TYR A 395 9.86 -3.23 7.67
N ASP A 396 9.62 -4.28 8.47
CA ASP A 396 10.71 -4.99 9.15
C ASP A 396 11.60 -5.72 8.14
N ASP A 397 11.01 -6.32 7.10
CA ASP A 397 11.77 -6.92 6.00
C ASP A 397 12.65 -5.90 5.27
N MET A 398 12.24 -4.63 5.17
CA MET A 398 13.10 -3.61 4.53
C MET A 398 14.42 -3.42 5.28
N VAL A 399 14.45 -3.66 6.59
CA VAL A 399 15.65 -3.54 7.43
C VAL A 399 16.37 -4.89 7.55
N ASN A 400 15.62 -5.98 7.76
CA ASN A 400 16.17 -7.28 8.15
C ASN A 400 16.31 -8.27 6.98
N ASN A 401 15.61 -8.03 5.87
CA ASN A 401 15.65 -8.86 4.67
C ASN A 401 16.25 -8.08 3.50
N ASP A 402 17.55 -8.28 3.29
CA ASP A 402 18.33 -7.59 2.26
C ASP A 402 17.79 -7.82 0.84
N VAL A 403 17.28 -9.03 0.55
CA VAL A 403 16.69 -9.35 -0.76
C VAL A 403 15.44 -8.49 -0.98
N ALA A 404 14.48 -8.55 -0.04
CA ALA A 404 13.24 -7.78 -0.12
C ALA A 404 13.53 -6.27 -0.24
N SER A 405 14.47 -5.77 0.55
CA SER A 405 14.90 -4.37 0.55
C SER A 405 15.46 -3.92 -0.81
N ILE A 406 16.29 -4.76 -1.44
CA ILE A 406 16.86 -4.50 -2.77
C ILE A 406 15.75 -4.53 -3.84
N GLU A 407 14.86 -5.52 -3.81
CA GLU A 407 13.78 -5.67 -4.78
C GLU A 407 12.79 -4.51 -4.75
N VAL A 408 12.28 -4.16 -3.56
CA VAL A 408 11.34 -3.06 -3.37
C VAL A 408 12.01 -1.73 -3.72
N GLY A 409 13.27 -1.56 -3.31
CA GLY A 409 14.04 -0.35 -3.56
C GLY A 409 14.30 -0.09 -5.04
N ILE A 410 14.78 -1.09 -5.77
CA ILE A 410 14.98 -1.00 -7.22
C ILE A 410 13.64 -0.82 -7.94
N TRP A 411 12.59 -1.56 -7.56
CA TRP A 411 11.27 -1.33 -8.15
C TRP A 411 10.80 0.10 -7.94
N THR A 412 10.95 0.65 -6.72
CA THR A 412 10.56 2.04 -6.40
C THR A 412 11.31 3.01 -7.29
N LEU A 413 12.64 2.84 -7.41
CA LEU A 413 13.47 3.63 -8.31
C LEU A 413 12.96 3.56 -9.76
N MET A 414 12.57 2.37 -10.21
CA MET A 414 12.05 2.12 -11.54
C MET A 414 10.61 2.61 -11.76
N GLN A 415 9.86 2.98 -10.73
CA GLN A 415 8.54 3.60 -10.88
C GLN A 415 8.61 5.10 -11.14
N TYR A 416 9.66 5.77 -10.69
CA TYR A 416 9.90 7.18 -10.98
C TYR A 416 10.67 7.41 -12.28
N SER A 417 10.76 6.35 -13.10
CA SER A 417 11.59 6.32 -14.29
C SER A 417 10.93 6.91 -15.53
N ASP A 418 9.77 7.54 -15.44
CA ASP A 418 8.90 7.92 -16.58
C ASP A 418 9.59 8.72 -17.70
N SER A 419 10.78 9.26 -17.45
CA SER A 419 11.64 9.87 -18.47
C SER A 419 12.98 9.16 -18.72
N MET A 420 13.48 8.34 -17.77
CA MET A 420 14.86 7.81 -17.65
C MET A 420 16.01 8.74 -18.05
N ASP A 421 15.74 10.04 -18.21
CA ASP A 421 16.73 11.06 -17.96
C ASP A 421 17.17 10.84 -16.52
N MET A 422 18.38 10.30 -16.33
CA MET A 422 18.95 10.05 -15.02
C MET A 422 18.87 11.33 -14.17
N LYS A 423 18.90 12.50 -14.80
CA LYS A 423 18.73 13.77 -14.11
C LYS A 423 17.35 13.94 -13.49
N GLU A 424 16.33 13.54 -14.22
CA GLU A 424 14.92 13.64 -13.83
C GLU A 424 14.51 12.50 -12.89
N LEU A 425 15.07 11.30 -13.09
CA LEU A 425 14.86 10.13 -12.24
C LEU A 425 15.45 10.37 -10.83
N MET A 426 16.67 10.91 -10.78
CA MET A 426 17.31 11.37 -9.54
C MET A 426 16.56 12.56 -8.91
N ARG A 427 15.94 13.44 -9.71
CA ARG A 427 15.08 14.55 -9.22
C ARG A 427 13.83 14.05 -8.50
N LYS A 428 13.21 13.00 -9.04
CA LYS A 428 11.96 12.44 -8.51
C LYS A 428 12.17 11.57 -7.28
N PHE A 429 13.26 10.80 -7.22
CA PHE A 429 13.50 9.81 -6.15
C PHE A 429 13.69 10.41 -4.74
N LYS A 430 14.31 11.59 -4.60
CA LYS A 430 14.53 12.25 -3.29
C LYS A 430 13.41 13.20 -2.82
N GLY A 431 12.28 13.29 -3.54
CA GLY A 431 11.13 14.09 -3.11
C GLY A 431 10.83 15.36 -3.93
N GLY A 432 11.49 15.58 -5.05
CA GLY A 432 10.87 16.26 -6.20
C GLY A 432 10.97 17.79 -6.29
N TRP A 433 10.88 18.22 -7.55
CA TRP A 433 10.52 19.53 -8.10
C TRP A 433 11.60 20.62 -8.23
N ASN A 434 12.64 20.71 -7.39
CA ASN A 434 13.63 21.79 -7.55
C ASN A 434 15.07 21.48 -7.03
N PHE A 435 15.93 20.91 -7.88
CA PHE A 435 17.40 20.98 -7.71
C PHE A 435 17.96 22.43 -7.78
N GLY A 436 17.09 23.42 -8.01
CA GLY A 436 17.46 24.84 -8.08
C GLY A 436 17.61 25.52 -6.72
N ASP A 437 17.21 24.89 -5.62
CA ASP A 437 17.23 25.50 -4.28
C ASP A 437 17.96 24.64 -3.24
N MET A 438 19.30 24.63 -3.33
CA MET A 438 20.17 23.91 -2.40
C MET A 438 20.02 24.36 -0.94
N TYR A 439 19.40 25.51 -0.66
CA TYR A 439 19.21 26.00 0.71
C TYR A 439 17.99 25.36 1.38
N ASN A 440 16.98 24.98 0.60
CA ASN A 440 15.80 24.28 1.10
C ASN A 440 15.98 22.76 1.13
N GLN A 441 16.81 22.19 0.25
CA GLN A 441 17.12 20.76 0.17
C GLN A 441 18.63 20.53 0.00
N PRO A 442 19.44 20.80 1.04
CA PRO A 442 20.91 20.77 0.94
C PRO A 442 21.49 19.37 0.66
N ASP A 443 20.84 18.30 1.13
CA ASP A 443 21.31 16.92 0.94
C ASP A 443 21.25 16.47 -0.53
N ASP A 444 20.26 16.92 -1.29
CA ASP A 444 19.97 16.41 -2.64
C ASP A 444 21.09 16.71 -3.65
N THR A 445 21.68 17.90 -3.56
CA THR A 445 22.81 18.30 -4.44
C THR A 445 24.10 17.56 -4.12
N LEU A 446 24.34 17.30 -2.83
CA LEU A 446 25.48 16.51 -2.37
C LEU A 446 25.31 15.04 -2.76
N TRP A 447 24.13 14.48 -2.53
CA TRP A 447 23.75 13.13 -2.92
C TRP A 447 23.89 12.91 -4.43
N TRP A 448 23.44 13.86 -5.24
CA TRP A 448 23.62 13.83 -6.69
C TRP A 448 25.09 13.71 -7.10
N ASN A 449 25.94 14.56 -6.51
CA ASN A 449 27.36 14.57 -6.80
C ASN A 449 28.01 13.23 -6.41
N ARG A 450 27.57 12.62 -5.30
CA ARG A 450 27.99 11.28 -4.86
C ARG A 450 27.61 10.21 -5.87
N VAL A 451 26.34 10.15 -6.31
CA VAL A 451 25.89 9.17 -7.30
C VAL A 451 26.67 9.32 -8.60
N LYS A 452 26.82 10.56 -9.11
CA LYS A 452 27.63 10.82 -10.31
C LYS A 452 29.07 10.30 -10.15
N TYR A 453 29.73 10.66 -9.05
CA TYR A 453 31.10 10.23 -8.79
C TYR A 453 31.21 8.71 -8.72
N GLY A 454 30.25 8.05 -8.07
CA GLY A 454 30.19 6.60 -7.98
C GLY A 454 30.04 5.93 -9.36
N ILE A 455 29.15 6.44 -10.22
CA ILE A 455 28.95 5.92 -11.58
C ILE A 455 30.26 6.05 -12.38
N LYS A 456 30.89 7.22 -12.35
CA LYS A 456 32.19 7.47 -13.00
C LYS A 456 33.28 6.53 -12.47
N SER A 457 33.31 6.29 -11.16
CA SER A 457 34.31 5.43 -10.51
C SER A 457 34.16 3.96 -10.90
N ILE A 458 32.91 3.49 -11.03
CA ILE A 458 32.61 2.11 -11.43
C ILE A 458 32.81 1.90 -12.94
N LEU A 459 32.30 2.81 -13.78
CA LEU A 459 32.32 2.64 -15.24
C LEU A 459 33.57 3.22 -15.92
N GLY A 460 34.41 3.96 -15.18
CA GLY A 460 35.57 4.68 -15.70
C GLY A 460 35.23 5.89 -16.58
N LYS A 461 33.94 6.15 -16.83
CA LYS A 461 33.43 7.27 -17.63
C LYS A 461 32.04 7.69 -17.12
N ASP A 462 31.58 8.86 -17.54
CA ASP A 462 30.21 9.33 -17.29
C ASP A 462 29.34 9.12 -18.54
N PRO A 463 28.64 7.97 -18.66
CA PRO A 463 27.81 7.70 -19.83
C PRO A 463 26.51 8.54 -19.86
N PHE A 464 26.14 9.17 -18.75
CA PHE A 464 24.88 9.91 -18.61
C PHE A 464 25.08 11.43 -18.73
N ASN A 465 26.32 11.88 -18.92
CA ASN A 465 26.68 13.30 -19.03
C ASN A 465 26.09 14.14 -17.87
N MET A 466 26.22 13.61 -16.66
CA MET A 466 25.79 14.28 -15.45
C MET A 466 26.76 15.44 -15.17
N ARG A 467 26.25 16.61 -14.80
CA ARG A 467 27.11 17.72 -14.33
C ARG A 467 27.20 17.65 -12.82
N TYR A 468 28.36 17.98 -12.25
CA TYR A 468 28.38 18.22 -10.80
C TYR A 468 27.63 19.52 -10.53
N MET A 469 26.85 19.52 -9.45
CA MET A 469 26.08 20.68 -9.01
C MET A 469 26.83 21.38 -7.87
N SER A 470 26.65 22.68 -7.74
CA SER A 470 27.06 23.38 -6.53
C SER A 470 26.28 22.83 -5.35
N TYR A 471 26.93 22.68 -4.20
CA TYR A 471 26.38 21.90 -3.09
C TYR A 471 26.76 22.47 -1.73
N LEU A 472 25.99 22.08 -0.71
CA LEU A 472 26.32 22.27 0.70
C LEU A 472 26.77 20.94 1.31
N ALA A 473 27.70 20.98 2.25
CA ALA A 473 28.18 19.78 2.95
C ALA A 473 27.88 19.86 4.45
N PRO A 474 27.55 18.74 5.10
CA PRO A 474 27.36 18.73 6.54
C PRO A 474 28.71 18.90 7.25
N LYS A 475 28.71 19.74 8.28
CA LYS A 475 29.83 19.99 9.17
C LYS A 475 29.40 19.84 10.61
N ASP A 476 30.04 18.90 11.28
CA ASP A 476 29.85 18.71 12.71
C ASP A 476 30.63 19.79 13.48
N ILE A 477 29.93 20.45 14.39
CA ILE A 477 30.50 21.43 15.31
C ILE A 477 30.68 20.74 16.65
N TYR A 478 31.92 20.76 17.15
CA TYR A 478 32.30 20.19 18.44
C TYR A 478 32.60 21.31 19.44
N ASP A 479 32.41 21.06 20.73
CA ASP A 479 32.82 21.96 21.79
C ASP A 479 34.34 21.89 22.06
N SER A 480 34.82 22.68 23.02
CA SER A 480 36.23 22.71 23.42
C SER A 480 36.72 21.39 24.04
N GLU A 481 35.82 20.50 24.45
CA GLU A 481 36.12 19.19 25.02
C GLU A 481 36.04 18.08 23.96
N GLY A 482 35.65 18.41 22.72
CA GLY A 482 35.50 17.48 21.62
C GLY A 482 34.14 16.78 21.58
N ASN A 483 33.16 17.22 22.36
CA ASN A 483 31.80 16.68 22.29
C ASN A 483 31.05 17.27 21.11
N PHE A 484 30.27 16.45 20.41
CA PHE A 484 29.40 16.91 19.33
C PHE A 484 28.31 17.86 19.86
N ILE A 485 28.21 19.05 19.28
CA ILE A 485 27.17 20.04 19.62
C ILE A 485 26.01 19.94 18.63
N LYS A 486 26.32 20.12 17.34
CA LYS A 486 25.33 20.18 16.26
C LYS A 486 26.00 20.03 14.92
N GLN A 487 25.22 19.61 13.92
CA GLN A 487 25.62 19.64 12.53
C GLN A 487 25.07 20.90 11.85
N VAL A 488 25.86 21.54 11.02
CA VAL A 488 25.47 22.69 10.18
C VAL A 488 25.82 22.41 8.72
N TRP A 489 25.18 23.12 7.79
CA TRP A 489 25.53 23.06 6.38
C TRP A 489 26.58 24.14 6.04
N GLU A 490 27.71 23.75 5.45
CA GLU A 490 28.73 24.67 4.94
C GLU A 490 28.77 24.69 3.40
N GLY A 491 29.19 25.83 2.84
CA GLY A 491 29.24 26.09 1.39
C GLY A 491 28.59 27.44 1.03
N PRO A 492 28.16 27.66 -0.23
CA PRO A 492 28.15 26.69 -1.33
C PRO A 492 29.55 26.37 -1.87
N PHE A 493 29.78 25.11 -2.20
CA PHE A 493 30.97 24.66 -2.92
C PHE A 493 30.65 24.51 -4.41
N GLU A 494 31.62 24.86 -5.26
CA GLU A 494 31.51 24.63 -6.71
C GLU A 494 31.53 23.13 -7.03
N GLY A 495 30.62 22.70 -7.91
CA GLY A 495 30.55 21.28 -8.30
C GLY A 495 31.83 20.76 -8.94
N SER A 496 32.61 21.61 -9.60
CA SER A 496 33.92 21.25 -10.19
C SER A 496 34.95 20.80 -9.16
N TYR A 497 34.79 21.20 -7.89
CA TYR A 497 35.68 20.81 -6.80
C TYR A 497 35.31 19.45 -6.17
N PHE A 498 34.14 18.89 -6.47
CA PHE A 498 33.61 17.74 -5.74
C PHE A 498 34.56 16.53 -5.70
N GLU A 499 35.18 16.17 -6.83
CA GLU A 499 36.10 15.02 -6.92
C GLU A 499 37.41 15.20 -6.13
N ALA A 500 37.77 16.44 -5.79
CA ALA A 500 38.93 16.76 -4.96
C ALA A 500 38.55 17.07 -3.51
N SER A 501 37.25 17.03 -3.19
CA SER A 501 36.73 17.40 -1.89
C SER A 501 36.66 16.20 -0.94
N PRO A 502 36.76 16.41 0.39
CA PRO A 502 36.48 15.37 1.37
C PRO A 502 34.99 14.95 1.41
N HIS A 503 34.10 15.68 0.73
CA HIS A 503 32.65 15.49 0.78
C HIS A 503 32.15 14.30 -0.06
N ILE A 504 33.03 13.67 -0.83
CA ILE A 504 32.78 12.38 -1.50
C ILE A 504 32.21 11.36 -0.49
N GLY A 505 32.73 11.38 0.75
CA GLY A 505 32.14 10.68 1.90
C GLY A 505 31.96 9.19 1.63
N VAL A 506 30.72 8.70 1.72
CA VAL A 506 30.36 7.28 1.53
C VAL A 506 30.77 6.72 0.17
N MET A 507 30.99 7.55 -0.85
CA MET A 507 31.44 7.10 -2.17
C MET A 507 32.94 6.90 -2.29
N SER A 508 33.72 7.34 -1.29
CA SER A 508 35.16 7.19 -1.30
C SER A 508 35.51 5.70 -1.34
N PRO A 509 36.61 5.31 -2.03
CA PRO A 509 37.14 3.96 -1.91
C PRO A 509 37.35 3.62 -0.43
N ASP A 510 36.92 2.44 -0.01
CA ASP A 510 37.17 1.97 1.33
C ASP A 510 38.69 1.84 1.53
N LEU A 511 39.22 2.43 2.60
CA LEU A 511 40.64 2.33 2.92
C LEU A 511 40.94 0.92 3.44
N GLN A 512 41.84 0.21 2.76
CA GLN A 512 42.51 -0.95 3.36
C GLN A 512 43.54 -0.41 4.34
N ILE A 513 43.26 -0.58 5.62
CA ILE A 513 44.28 -0.40 6.65
C ILE A 513 45.04 -1.73 6.65
N GLU A 514 46.26 -1.74 6.14
CA GLU A 514 47.17 -2.86 6.38
C GLU A 514 47.36 -2.96 7.89
N GLU A 515 46.91 -4.06 8.50
CA GLU A 515 47.16 -4.39 9.90
C GLU A 515 48.63 -4.72 10.16
#